data_AF-A0A699RVL9-F1
#
_entry.id   AF-A0A699RVL9-F1
#
_cell.length_a   1.000
_cell.length_b   1.000
_cell.length_c   1.000
_cell.angle_alpha   90.00
_cell.angle_beta   90.00
_cell.angle_gamma   90.00
#
_symmetry.space_group_name_H-M   'P 1'
#
loop_
_entity.id
_entity.type
_entity.pdbx_description
1 polymer ?
#
loop_
_entity_poly.entity_id
_entity_poly.type
_entity_poly.pdbx_seq_one_letter_code
_entity_poly.pdbx_strand_id
1 'polypeptide(L)'
;MKCCSFQKKDLEKHYDRMSQRFYCLNEVDDVNLKQVFLNSFQESLGNEAYRSLEARNVTIVQTTLSELYQLILNALEKLCNEKKFLAEFERTGKRLEQYVMTNTC
;
A
#
# COMPACT_ATOMS: atom_id res chain seq x y z
N MET A 1 0.96 11.80 13.45
CA MET A 1 0.68 11.70 11.99
C MET A 1 -0.22 10.51 11.74
N LYS A 2 -1.32 10.69 10.97
CA LYS A 2 -2.25 9.60 10.60
C LYS A 2 -1.48 8.49 9.88
N CYS A 3 -1.82 7.24 10.17
CA CYS A 3 -0.97 6.08 9.92
C CYS A 3 -0.48 5.99 8.46
N CYS A 4 -1.30 6.41 7.51
CA CYS A 4 -0.94 6.57 6.11
C CYS A 4 -1.68 7.82 5.61
N SER A 5 -1.02 8.74 4.88
CA SER A 5 -1.69 9.95 4.36
C SER A 5 -2.85 9.63 3.41
N PHE A 6 -2.93 8.38 2.93
CA PHE A 6 -4.00 7.86 2.12
C PHE A 6 -5.20 7.41 2.94
N GLN A 7 -6.38 7.93 2.59
CA GLN A 7 -7.64 7.37 3.03
C GLN A 7 -8.13 6.40 1.95
N LYS A 8 -8.74 5.27 2.34
CA LYS A 8 -9.30 4.29 1.40
C LYS A 8 -10.23 4.94 0.36
N LYS A 9 -11.03 5.91 0.79
CA LYS A 9 -11.92 6.71 -0.08
C LYS A 9 -11.17 7.48 -1.18
N ASP A 10 -9.95 7.94 -0.89
CA ASP A 10 -9.15 8.72 -1.84
C ASP A 10 -8.55 7.77 -2.89
N LEU A 11 -8.18 6.55 -2.48
CA LEU A 11 -7.74 5.49 -3.39
C LEU A 11 -8.90 5.00 -4.28
N GLU A 12 -10.10 4.83 -3.72
CA GLU A 12 -11.31 4.46 -4.48
C GLU A 12 -11.65 5.53 -5.52
N LYS A 13 -11.71 6.79 -5.11
CA LYS A 13 -11.94 7.91 -6.04
C LYS A 13 -10.87 7.98 -7.14
N HIS A 14 -9.62 7.66 -6.84
CA HIS A 14 -8.55 7.59 -7.82
C HIS A 14 -8.73 6.42 -8.79
N TYR A 15 -9.07 5.24 -8.27
CA TYR A 15 -9.39 4.06 -9.08
C TYR A 15 -10.56 4.32 -10.02
N ASP A 16 -11.66 4.92 -9.54
CA ASP A 16 -12.81 5.25 -10.38
C ASP A 16 -12.42 6.19 -11.53
N ARG A 17 -11.65 7.23 -11.22
CA ARG A 17 -11.17 8.20 -12.22
C ARG A 17 -10.29 7.56 -13.28
N MET A 18 -9.37 6.68 -12.88
CA MET A 18 -8.47 6.00 -13.81
C MET A 18 -9.22 4.96 -14.65
N SER A 19 -10.09 4.18 -14.03
CA SER A 19 -10.92 3.17 -14.70
C SER A 19 -11.83 3.80 -15.76
N GLN A 20 -12.49 4.92 -15.45
CA GLN A 20 -13.30 5.66 -16.42
C GLN A 20 -12.47 6.16 -17.60
N ARG A 21 -11.26 6.70 -17.35
CA ARG A 21 -10.37 7.16 -18.42
C ARG A 21 -9.93 6.02 -19.32
N PHE A 22 -9.57 4.88 -18.74
CA PHE A 22 -9.12 3.72 -19.52
C PHE A 22 -10.27 3.07 -20.29
N TYR A 23 -11.49 3.10 -19.74
CA TYR A 23 -12.68 2.64 -20.43
C TYR A 23 -12.94 3.44 -21.71
N CYS A 24 -12.80 4.78 -21.65
CA CYS A 24 -12.91 5.63 -22.86
C CYS A 24 -11.86 5.33 -23.93
N LEU A 25 -10.77 4.65 -23.59
CA LEU A 25 -9.71 4.25 -24.51
C LEU A 25 -9.93 2.84 -25.09
N ASN A 26 -10.97 2.10 -24.67
CA ASN A 26 -11.19 0.68 -25.00
C ASN A 26 -10.00 -0.25 -24.66
N GLU A 27 -9.15 0.15 -23.71
CA GLU A 27 -7.86 -0.50 -23.42
C GLU A 27 -7.67 -0.77 -21.92
N VAL A 28 -8.75 -0.99 -21.16
CA VAL A 28 -8.73 -1.09 -19.67
C VAL A 28 -7.65 -2.04 -19.12
N ASP A 29 -7.40 -3.16 -19.80
CA ASP A 29 -6.39 -4.16 -19.40
C ASP A 29 -5.12 -4.13 -20.27
N ASP A 30 -4.89 -3.03 -21.00
CA ASP A 30 -3.60 -2.78 -21.65
C ASP A 30 -2.48 -2.72 -20.61
N VAL A 31 -1.35 -3.35 -20.93
CA VAL A 31 -0.22 -3.47 -20.00
C VAL A 31 0.37 -2.10 -19.64
N ASN A 32 0.40 -1.16 -20.58
CA ASN A 32 0.94 0.18 -20.36
C ASN A 32 0.00 0.98 -19.46
N LEU A 33 -1.31 0.86 -19.64
CA LEU A 33 -2.29 1.52 -18.76
C LEU A 33 -2.27 0.96 -17.34
N LYS A 34 -2.12 -0.37 -17.18
CA LYS A 34 -1.91 -1.00 -15.88
C LYS A 34 -0.62 -0.53 -15.20
N GLN A 35 0.46 -0.39 -15.97
CA GLN A 35 1.74 0.14 -15.49
C GLN A 35 1.62 1.61 -15.06
N VAL A 36 0.92 2.43 -15.85
CA VAL A 36 0.61 3.84 -15.52
C VAL A 36 -0.24 3.94 -14.26
N PHE A 37 -1.21 3.04 -14.09
CA PHE A 37 -2.02 2.97 -12.87
C PHE A 37 -1.15 2.71 -11.63
N LEU A 38 -0.26 1.72 -11.66
CA LEU A 38 0.64 1.46 -10.52
C LEU A 38 1.58 2.64 -10.24
N ASN A 39 2.13 3.24 -11.29
CA ASN A 39 3.04 4.39 -11.18
C ASN A 39 2.36 5.68 -10.69
N SER A 40 1.03 5.72 -10.67
CA SER A 40 0.27 6.87 -10.16
C SER A 40 0.18 6.93 -8.63
N PHE A 41 0.53 5.84 -7.93
CA PHE A 41 0.60 5.79 -6.48
C PHE A 41 1.97 6.23 -5.96
N GLN A 42 2.04 6.52 -4.66
CA GLN A 42 3.34 6.72 -4.00
C GLN A 42 4.20 5.47 -4.14
N GLU A 43 5.50 5.67 -4.33
CA GLU A 43 6.48 4.61 -4.57
C GLU A 43 6.41 3.49 -3.52
N SER A 44 6.28 3.82 -2.23
CA SER A 44 6.15 2.82 -1.16
C SER A 44 4.95 1.89 -1.35
N LEU A 45 3.81 2.44 -1.79
CA LEU A 45 2.57 1.69 -1.99
C LEU A 45 2.63 0.87 -3.27
N GLY A 46 3.17 1.46 -4.35
CA GLY A 46 3.41 0.77 -5.61
C GLY A 46 4.36 -0.42 -5.44
N ASN A 47 5.50 -0.21 -4.80
CA ASN A 47 6.52 -1.24 -4.57
C ASN A 47 5.97 -2.41 -3.73
N GLU A 48 5.13 -2.13 -2.73
CA GLU A 48 4.53 -3.18 -1.92
C GLU A 48 3.47 -3.99 -2.69
N ALA A 49 2.73 -3.33 -3.60
CA ALA A 49 1.86 -4.04 -4.55
C ALA A 49 2.67 -4.90 -5.54
N TYR A 50 3.82 -4.43 -6.02
CA TYR A 50 4.75 -5.22 -6.85
C TYR A 50 5.27 -6.45 -6.12
N ARG A 51 5.75 -6.31 -4.88
CA ARG A 51 6.17 -7.46 -4.06
C ARG A 51 5.04 -8.47 -3.89
N SER A 52 3.80 -8.00 -3.79
CA SER A 52 2.63 -8.87 -3.71
C SER A 52 2.36 -9.63 -5.02
N LEU A 53 2.66 -9.04 -6.18
CA LEU A 53 2.65 -9.74 -7.48
C LEU A 53 3.72 -10.83 -7.55
N GLU A 54 4.96 -10.48 -7.20
CA GLU A 54 6.10 -11.39 -7.17
C GLU A 54 5.85 -12.58 -6.24
N ALA A 55 5.33 -12.33 -5.04
CA ALA A 55 4.99 -13.36 -4.06
C ALA A 55 3.90 -14.34 -4.56
N ARG A 56 3.05 -13.90 -5.50
CA ARG A 56 2.02 -14.73 -6.14
C ARG A 56 2.50 -15.40 -7.41
N ASN A 57 3.74 -15.12 -7.86
CA ASN A 57 4.26 -15.52 -9.16
C ASN A 57 3.35 -15.08 -10.34
N VAL A 58 2.77 -13.88 -10.23
CA VAL A 58 1.90 -13.26 -11.23
C VAL A 58 2.54 -11.97 -11.72
N THR A 59 2.40 -11.67 -13.01
CA THR A 59 2.88 -10.41 -13.62
C THR A 59 1.73 -9.45 -13.88
N ILE A 60 2.04 -8.16 -14.10
CA ILE A 60 1.04 -7.13 -14.47
C ILE A 60 0.23 -7.53 -15.71
N VAL A 61 0.87 -8.23 -16.66
CA VAL A 61 0.22 -8.70 -17.89
C VAL A 61 -0.95 -9.63 -17.55
N GLN A 62 -0.78 -10.48 -16.54
CA GLN A 62 -1.75 -11.50 -16.14
C GLN A 62 -2.82 -10.98 -15.16
N THR A 63 -2.72 -9.74 -14.69
CA THR A 63 -3.71 -9.13 -13.80
C THR A 63 -4.65 -8.19 -14.54
N THR A 64 -5.86 -8.07 -14.01
CA THR A 64 -6.81 -7.01 -14.34
C THR A 64 -6.51 -5.72 -13.57
N LEU A 65 -7.03 -4.59 -14.06
CA LEU A 65 -6.94 -3.32 -13.32
C LEU A 65 -7.54 -3.41 -11.90
N SER A 66 -8.65 -4.13 -11.76
CA SER A 66 -9.34 -4.34 -10.48
C SER A 66 -8.49 -5.15 -9.49
N GLU A 67 -7.79 -6.17 -9.95
CA GLU A 67 -6.86 -6.95 -9.11
C GLU A 67 -5.68 -6.10 -8.66
N LEU A 68 -5.11 -5.28 -9.54
CA LEU A 68 -4.07 -4.31 -9.17
C LEU A 68 -4.56 -3.34 -8.09
N TYR A 69 -5.81 -2.87 -8.20
CA TYR A 69 -6.40 -2.04 -7.17
C TYR A 69 -6.54 -2.76 -5.81
N GLN A 70 -6.94 -4.04 -5.80
CA GLN A 70 -6.96 -4.84 -4.56
C GLN A 70 -5.57 -5.00 -3.95
N LEU A 71 -4.52 -5.17 -4.77
CA LEU A 71 -3.15 -5.22 -4.29
C LEU A 71 -2.72 -3.91 -3.62
N ILE A 72 -3.12 -2.77 -4.18
CA ILE A 72 -2.87 -1.45 -3.58
C ILE A 72 -3.59 -1.30 -2.22
N LEU A 73 -4.82 -1.79 -2.10
CA LEU A 73 -5.55 -1.77 -0.82
C LEU A 73 -4.85 -2.64 0.24
N ASN A 74 -4.41 -3.84 -0.13
CA ASN A 74 -3.69 -4.74 0.77
C ASN A 74 -2.33 -4.17 1.18
N ALA A 75 -1.62 -3.54 0.23
CA ALA A 75 -0.36 -2.85 0.49
C ALA A 75 -0.55 -1.72 1.50
N LEU A 76 -1.63 -0.92 1.38
CA LEU A 76 -1.95 0.12 2.34
C LEU A 76 -2.17 -0.47 3.72
N GLU A 77 -3.00 -1.50 3.83
CA GLU A 77 -3.29 -2.15 5.11
C GLU A 77 -2.02 -2.70 5.77
N LYS A 78 -1.20 -3.42 5.01
CA LYS A 78 0.07 -3.97 5.48
C LYS A 78 0.99 -2.89 6.02
N LEU A 79 1.28 -1.85 5.23
CA LEU A 79 2.18 -0.77 5.63
C LEU A 79 1.66 -0.01 6.86
N CYS A 80 0.34 0.21 6.94
CA CYS A 80 -0.25 0.82 8.13
C CYS A 80 -0.12 -0.10 9.37
N ASN A 81 -0.29 -1.41 9.22
CA ASN A 81 -0.14 -2.37 10.32
C ASN A 81 1.31 -2.48 10.80
N GLU A 82 2.27 -2.54 9.89
CA GLU A 82 3.70 -2.54 10.20
C GLU A 82 4.10 -1.27 10.98
N LYS A 83 3.62 -0.10 10.56
CA LYS A 83 3.87 1.15 11.29
C LYS A 83 3.26 1.17 12.69
N LYS A 84 2.04 0.62 12.86
CA LYS A 84 1.42 0.49 14.19
C LYS A 84 2.26 -0.41 15.09
N PHE A 85 2.67 -1.57 14.58
CA PHE A 85 3.52 -2.51 15.30
C PHE A 85 4.84 -1.86 15.72
N LEU A 86 5.53 -1.17 14.81
CA LEU A 86 6.78 -0.46 15.12
C LEU A 86 6.57 0.62 16.19
N ALA A 87 5.49 1.39 16.12
CA ALA A 87 5.17 2.40 17.12
C ALA A 87 4.87 1.78 18.51
N GLU A 88 4.24 0.61 18.56
CA GLU A 88 3.99 -0.13 19.81
C GLU A 88 5.27 -0.73 20.37
N PHE A 89 6.12 -1.27 19.50
CA PHE A 89 7.43 -1.80 19.86
C PHE A 89 8.32 -0.71 20.46
N GLU A 90 8.43 0.45 19.80
CA GLU A 90 9.20 1.60 20.29
C GLU A 90 8.69 2.11 21.66
N ARG A 91 7.37 2.16 21.86
CA ARG A 91 6.79 2.55 23.16
C ARG A 91 7.16 1.54 24.25
N THR A 92 7.16 0.26 23.93
CA THR A 92 7.52 -0.80 24.88
C THR A 92 9.00 -0.72 25.24
N GLY A 93 9.88 -0.53 24.25
CA GLY A 93 11.31 -0.31 24.47
C GLY A 93 11.58 0.85 25.43
N LYS A 94 10.97 2.03 25.17
CA LYS A 94 11.10 3.20 26.06
C LYS A 94 10.62 2.96 27.49
N ARG A 95 9.55 2.18 27.67
CA ARG A 95 9.04 1.81 29.00
C ARG A 95 10.02 0.92 29.75
N LEU A 96 10.67 -0.02 29.06
CA LEU A 96 11.67 -0.90 29.65
C LEU A 96 12.92 -0.11 30.06
N GLU A 97 13.40 0.80 29.22
CA GLU A 97 14.52 1.70 29.54
C GLU A 97 14.22 2.56 30.78
N GLN A 98 13.01 3.13 30.86
CA GLN A 98 12.57 3.88 32.04
C GLN A 98 12.51 3.01 33.30
N TYR A 99 11.98 1.80 33.20
CA TYR A 99 11.87 0.87 34.33
C TYR A 99 13.24 0.46 34.88
N VAL A 100 14.21 0.23 33.99
CA VAL A 100 15.61 -0.04 34.39
C VAL A 100 16.22 1.18 35.05
N MET A 101 16.05 2.38 34.48
CA MET A 101 16.57 3.63 35.08
C MET A 101 15.97 3.95 36.46
N THR A 102 14.72 3.58 36.73
CA THR A 102 14.08 3.82 38.03
C THR A 102 14.36 2.75 39.09
N ASN A 103 14.75 1.54 38.68
CA ASN A 103 14.96 0.40 39.59
C ASN A 103 16.43 -0.02 39.73
N THR A 104 17.35 0.71 39.09
CA THR A 104 18.77 0.59 39.37
C THR A 104 19.14 1.65 40.41
N CYS A 105 19.10 1.27 41.69
CA CYS A 105 19.83 1.97 42.75
C CYS A 105 21.31 1.59 42.71
#